data_AF-A0A7V9LT34-F1
#
_entry.id   AF-A0A7V9LT34-F1
#
_cell.length_a   1.000
_cell.length_b   1.000
_cell.length_c   1.000
_cell.angle_alpha   90.00
_cell.angle_beta   90.00
_cell.angle_gamma   90.00
#
_symmetry.space_group_name_H-M   'P 1'
#
loop_
_entity.id
_entity.type
_entity.pdbx_description
1 polymer ?
#
loop_
_entity_poly.entity_id
_entity_poly.type
_entity_poly.pdbx_seq_one_letter_code
_entity_poly.pdbx_strand_id
1 'polypeptide(L)'
;MEHGVPAHELTDDELERQGVHAHATRHWVFLHGTAEQFRTHTHRMLELEQEYLRRHPQRTWQGTGAEGAPVPETVAAATQTSRIRDLVHTFVREIDYLLGSDEDDSGSAPGRAERQLLARVAAAPDGRLHKLEVHQVAREVGSTPRLVAALYKADPPLLRAEADHRVITEAGRSWLARQPESPAPPTVPGTPTVPGTPT
;
A
#
# COMPACT_ATOMS: atom_id res chain seq x y z
N MET A 1 32.02 4.96 1.30
CA MET A 1 31.35 6.26 1.52
C MET A 1 31.45 6.51 3.01
N GLU A 2 32.00 7.65 3.41
CA GLU A 2 32.30 7.97 4.79
C GLU A 2 30.97 8.09 5.56
N HIS A 3 30.65 7.06 6.36
CA HIS A 3 29.59 7.18 7.35
C HIS A 3 30.07 8.24 8.33
N GLY A 4 29.41 9.40 8.32
CA GLY A 4 29.69 10.46 9.30
C GLY A 4 29.59 9.92 10.73
N VAL A 5 30.13 10.68 11.68
CA VAL A 5 30.15 10.32 13.11
C VAL A 5 28.78 9.76 13.55
N PRO A 6 28.73 8.55 14.15
CA PRO A 6 27.50 7.96 14.65
C PRO A 6 26.73 8.91 15.57
N ALA A 7 25.40 8.88 15.54
CA ALA A 7 24.59 9.87 16.28
C ALA A 7 24.90 9.86 17.80
N HIS A 8 25.17 8.69 18.36
CA HIS A 8 25.49 8.53 19.79
C HIS A 8 26.82 9.16 20.21
N GLU A 9 27.72 9.44 19.26
CA GLU A 9 29.01 10.10 19.49
C GLU A 9 28.93 11.62 19.31
N LEU A 10 27.81 12.15 18.77
CA LEU A 10 27.63 13.58 18.58
C LEU A 10 27.42 14.30 19.92
N THR A 11 27.91 15.54 20.01
CA THR A 11 27.48 16.47 21.07
C THR A 11 26.00 16.85 20.88
N ASP A 12 25.35 17.35 21.94
CA ASP A 12 23.94 17.78 21.86
C ASP A 12 23.73 18.86 20.79
N ASP A 13 24.62 19.84 20.73
CA ASP A 13 24.54 20.91 19.73
C ASP A 13 24.74 20.37 18.30
N GLU A 14 25.61 19.37 18.10
CA GLU A 14 25.79 18.73 16.79
C GLU A 14 24.57 17.91 16.39
N LEU A 15 23.99 17.18 17.33
CA LEU A 15 22.80 16.38 17.12
C LEU A 15 21.62 17.26 16.69
N GLU A 16 21.40 18.37 17.40
CA GLU A 16 20.34 19.34 17.05
C GLU A 16 20.60 19.99 15.68
N ARG A 17 21.82 20.47 15.42
CA ARG A 17 22.17 21.08 14.12
C ARG A 17 21.96 20.11 12.95
N GLN A 18 22.42 18.87 13.10
CA GLN A 18 22.28 17.87 12.05
C GLN A 18 20.82 17.44 11.87
N GLY A 19 20.04 17.32 12.95
CA GLY A 19 18.61 17.05 12.89
C GLY A 19 17.86 18.14 12.11
N VAL A 20 18.11 19.42 12.42
CA VAL A 20 17.53 20.56 11.69
C VAL A 20 17.87 20.50 10.20
N HIS A 21 19.15 20.24 9.86
CA HIS A 21 19.57 20.13 8.46
C HIS A 21 18.92 18.94 7.74
N ALA A 22 18.81 17.78 8.40
CA ALA A 22 18.18 16.60 7.84
C ALA A 22 16.70 16.86 7.52
N HIS A 23 15.95 17.45 8.46
CA HIS A 23 14.55 17.82 8.21
C HIS A 23 14.38 18.85 7.10
N ALA A 24 15.22 19.89 7.06
CA ALA A 24 15.14 20.94 6.05
C ALA A 24 15.38 20.41 4.63
N THR A 25 16.21 19.39 4.47
CA THR A 25 16.58 18.81 3.17
C THR A 25 15.72 17.62 2.76
N ARG A 26 14.94 17.04 3.68
CA ARG A 26 14.13 15.82 3.45
C ARG A 26 13.26 15.88 2.21
N HIS A 27 12.50 16.96 2.03
CA HIS A 27 11.58 17.06 0.90
C HIS A 27 12.34 17.14 -0.43
N TRP A 28 13.46 17.85 -0.46
CA TRP A 28 14.31 17.93 -1.64
C TRP A 28 14.91 16.57 -1.99
N VAL A 29 15.45 15.83 -1.00
CA VAL A 29 16.01 14.49 -1.21
C VAL A 29 14.93 13.50 -1.66
N PHE A 30 13.71 13.63 -1.15
CA PHE A 30 12.58 12.80 -1.58
C PHE A 30 12.22 13.02 -3.05
N LEU A 31 12.18 14.27 -3.53
CA LEU A 31 11.79 14.58 -4.90
C LEU A 31 12.92 14.43 -5.93
N HIS A 32 14.16 14.69 -5.52
CA HIS A 32 15.28 14.88 -6.44
C HIS A 32 16.48 13.97 -6.16
N GLY A 33 16.48 13.25 -5.03
CA GLY A 33 17.55 12.31 -4.70
C GLY A 33 17.44 11.02 -5.50
N THR A 34 18.58 10.36 -5.70
CA THR A 34 18.59 8.96 -6.13
C THR A 34 18.02 8.06 -5.03
N ALA A 35 17.59 6.85 -5.38
CA ALA A 35 17.10 5.87 -4.39
C ALA A 35 18.11 5.64 -3.26
N GLU A 36 19.40 5.60 -3.58
CA GLU A 36 20.48 5.43 -2.61
C GLU A 36 20.67 6.64 -1.69
N GLN A 37 20.56 7.86 -2.24
CA GLN A 37 20.59 9.11 -1.46
C GLN A 37 19.41 9.18 -0.51
N PHE A 38 18.20 8.84 -0.97
CA PHE A 38 17.00 8.81 -0.14
C PHE A 38 17.11 7.79 0.99
N ARG A 39 17.62 6.58 0.70
CA ARG A 39 17.88 5.53 1.69
C ARG A 39 18.86 6.00 2.76
N THR A 40 20.00 6.54 2.35
CA THR A 40 21.04 7.05 3.25
C THR A 40 20.52 8.19 4.11
N HIS A 41 19.79 9.13 3.51
CA HIS A 41 19.21 10.27 4.21
C HIS A 41 18.15 9.83 5.24
N THR A 42 17.28 8.90 4.88
CA THR A 42 16.26 8.35 5.79
C THR A 42 16.92 7.63 6.96
N HIS A 43 17.95 6.82 6.71
CA HIS A 43 18.71 6.16 7.76
C HIS A 43 19.34 7.16 8.73
N ARG A 44 20.02 8.20 8.22
CA ARG A 44 20.65 9.22 9.06
C ARG A 44 19.64 9.99 9.88
N MET A 45 18.51 10.37 9.29
CA MET A 45 17.47 11.11 10.00
C MET A 45 16.87 10.28 11.15
N LEU A 46 16.55 9.01 10.91
CA LEU A 46 16.08 8.10 11.96
C LEU A 46 17.11 7.88 13.07
N GLU A 47 18.39 7.79 12.73
CA GLU A 47 19.49 7.66 13.70
C GLU A 47 19.55 8.88 14.64
N LEU A 48 19.48 10.09 14.07
CA LEU A 48 19.49 11.36 14.82
C LEU A 48 18.25 11.51 15.71
N GLU A 49 17.06 11.17 15.19
CA GLU A 49 15.79 11.23 15.92
C GLU A 49 15.79 10.28 17.12
N GLN A 50 16.22 9.03 16.93
CA GLN A 50 16.30 8.04 17.99
C GLN A 50 17.25 8.49 19.11
N GLU A 51 18.42 9.02 18.74
CA GLU A 51 19.38 9.53 19.71
C GLU A 51 18.83 10.75 20.47
N TYR A 52 18.15 11.66 19.77
CA TYR A 52 17.52 12.82 20.40
C TYR A 52 16.43 12.40 21.40
N LEU A 53 15.58 11.44 21.05
CA LEU A 53 14.56 10.88 21.96
C LEU A 53 15.18 10.17 23.17
N ARG A 54 16.30 9.47 22.97
CA ARG A 54 17.05 8.81 24.05
C ARG A 54 17.60 9.82 25.06
N ARG A 55 18.11 10.98 24.60
CA ARG A 55 18.63 12.05 25.46
C ARG A 55 17.55 12.91 26.09
N HIS A 56 16.41 13.09 25.41
CA HIS A 56 15.32 13.96 25.85
C HIS A 56 13.97 13.22 26.00
N PRO A 57 13.87 12.20 26.88
CA PRO A 57 12.65 11.39 27.01
C PRO A 57 11.42 12.22 27.41
N GLN A 58 11.62 13.33 28.14
CA GLN A 58 10.55 14.21 28.62
C GLN A 58 10.01 15.20 27.56
N ARG A 59 10.68 15.35 26.40
CA ARG A 59 10.21 16.22 25.31
C ARG A 59 9.21 15.52 24.38
N THR A 60 8.97 14.22 24.56
CA THR A 60 7.86 13.54 23.89
C THR A 60 6.56 14.12 24.42
N TRP A 61 5.72 14.63 23.51
CA TRP A 61 4.39 15.15 23.80
C TRP A 61 3.61 14.16 24.69
N GLN A 62 3.48 14.49 25.98
CA GLN A 62 2.41 13.95 26.80
C GLN A 62 1.12 14.59 26.29
N GLY A 63 0.42 13.89 25.41
CA GLY A 63 -0.83 14.34 24.86
C GLY A 63 -1.82 14.77 25.94
N THR A 64 -2.41 15.94 25.72
CA THR A 64 -3.59 16.50 26.38
C THR A 64 -4.29 15.58 27.39
N GLY A 65 -4.07 15.84 28.68
CA GLY A 65 -5.02 15.62 29.77
C GLY A 65 -5.25 14.19 30.21
N ALA A 66 -4.49 13.73 31.21
CA ALA A 66 -4.96 12.70 32.14
C ALA A 66 -4.29 12.78 33.52
N GLU A 67 -4.11 13.99 34.05
CA GLU A 67 -4.26 14.16 35.50
C GLU A 67 -5.75 14.45 35.75
N GLY A 68 -6.50 13.45 36.22
CA GLY A 68 -7.79 13.67 36.88
C GLY A 68 -9.08 13.58 36.05
N ALA A 69 -9.08 13.05 34.83
CA ALA A 69 -10.34 12.72 34.15
C ALA A 69 -10.76 11.27 34.45
N PRO A 70 -11.99 11.00 34.95
CA PRO A 70 -12.44 9.64 35.17
C PRO A 70 -12.51 8.91 33.84
N VAL A 71 -11.62 7.94 33.67
CA VAL A 71 -11.64 7.01 32.53
C VAL A 71 -12.96 6.23 32.61
N PRO A 72 -13.80 6.20 31.58
CA PRO A 72 -14.94 5.30 31.56
C PRO A 72 -14.44 3.86 31.74
N GLU A 73 -15.06 3.14 32.67
CA GLU A 73 -14.71 1.80 33.18
C GLU A 73 -14.49 0.74 32.09
N THR A 74 -14.93 1.01 30.86
CA THR A 74 -14.80 0.14 29.69
C THR A 74 -13.42 0.12 29.04
N VAL A 75 -12.53 1.09 29.32
CA VAL A 75 -11.17 1.12 28.73
C VAL A 75 -10.10 0.56 29.69
N ALA A 76 -10.45 0.34 30.97
CA ALA A 76 -9.53 -0.17 31.99
C ALA A 76 -9.22 -1.68 31.88
N ALA A 77 -9.97 -2.42 31.05
CA ALA A 77 -9.89 -3.89 31.00
C ALA A 77 -9.26 -4.45 29.72
N ALA A 78 -8.47 -3.68 28.97
CA ALA A 78 -7.50 -4.31 28.07
C ALA A 78 -6.40 -4.94 28.93
N THR A 79 -6.61 -6.19 29.33
CA THR A 79 -5.62 -6.99 30.05
C THR A 79 -4.27 -6.91 29.35
N GLN A 80 -3.18 -7.04 30.10
CA GLN A 80 -1.84 -7.09 29.51
C GLN A 80 -1.76 -8.10 28.35
N THR A 81 -2.51 -9.20 28.46
CA THR A 81 -2.69 -10.20 27.39
C THR A 81 -3.37 -9.64 26.14
N SER A 82 -4.42 -8.83 26.28
CA SER A 82 -5.05 -8.14 25.14
C SER A 82 -4.08 -7.18 24.45
N ARG A 83 -3.31 -6.42 25.22
CA ARG A 83 -2.29 -5.49 24.67
C ARG A 83 -1.18 -6.23 23.93
N ILE A 84 -0.70 -7.33 24.49
CA ILE A 84 0.29 -8.20 23.84
C ILE A 84 -0.30 -8.78 22.55
N ARG A 85 -1.55 -9.25 22.58
CA ARG A 85 -2.25 -9.78 21.41
C ARG A 85 -2.38 -8.73 20.31
N ASP A 86 -2.78 -7.50 20.64
CA ASP A 86 -2.94 -6.42 19.67
C ASP A 86 -1.60 -6.01 19.05
N LEU A 87 -0.53 -5.97 19.84
CA LEU A 87 0.83 -5.73 19.36
C LEU A 87 1.31 -6.85 18.43
N VAL A 88 1.08 -8.11 18.79
CA VAL A 88 1.42 -9.27 17.94
C VAL A 88 0.65 -9.22 16.64
N HIS A 89 -0.66 -8.95 16.65
CA HIS A 89 -1.44 -8.83 15.41
C HIS A 89 -0.99 -7.65 14.54
N THR A 90 -0.60 -6.54 15.16
CA THR A 90 -0.05 -5.40 14.43
C THR A 90 1.26 -5.77 13.76
N PHE A 91 2.18 -6.41 14.48
CA PHE A 91 3.45 -6.86 13.91
C PHE A 91 3.27 -7.91 12.82
N VAL A 92 2.34 -8.86 12.98
CA VAL A 92 2.03 -9.85 11.95
C VAL A 92 1.54 -9.14 10.68
N ARG A 93 0.61 -8.18 10.79
CA ARG A 93 0.15 -7.41 9.63
C ARG A 93 1.26 -6.60 8.96
N GLU A 94 2.14 -5.97 9.73
CA GLU A 94 3.29 -5.24 9.18
C GLU A 94 4.31 -6.17 8.52
N ILE A 95 4.55 -7.35 9.11
CA ILE A 95 5.39 -8.40 8.53
C ILE A 95 4.74 -8.93 7.25
N ASP A 96 3.43 -9.20 7.24
CA ASP A 96 2.69 -9.63 6.06
C ASP A 96 2.69 -8.54 4.98
N TYR A 97 2.70 -7.25 5.34
CA TYR A 97 2.85 -6.16 4.38
C TYR A 97 4.28 -6.09 3.81
N LEU A 98 5.30 -6.31 4.64
CA LEU A 98 6.71 -6.33 4.24
C LEU A 98 7.08 -7.59 3.44
N LEU A 99 6.45 -8.72 3.73
CA LEU A 99 6.59 -9.99 3.01
C LEU A 99 5.67 -10.03 1.77
N GLY A 100 4.52 -9.35 1.84
CA GLY A 100 3.48 -9.29 0.82
C GLY A 100 3.79 -8.43 -0.38
N SER A 101 4.98 -7.81 -0.45
CA SER A 101 5.42 -7.11 -1.65
C SER A 101 5.68 -8.02 -2.86
N ASP A 102 5.52 -9.35 -2.74
CA ASP A 102 5.47 -10.29 -3.87
C ASP A 102 4.29 -11.30 -3.85
N GLU A 103 3.41 -11.32 -2.83
CA GLU A 103 2.37 -12.38 -2.68
C GLU A 103 0.88 -11.92 -2.77
N ASP A 104 0.61 -10.64 -3.00
CA ASP A 104 -0.76 -10.13 -3.26
C ASP A 104 -1.25 -10.33 -4.72
N ASP A 105 -0.72 -11.34 -5.43
CA ASP A 105 -1.20 -11.77 -6.76
C ASP A 105 -2.32 -12.85 -6.67
N SER A 106 -2.84 -13.14 -5.48
CA SER A 106 -3.73 -14.28 -5.23
C SER A 106 -5.21 -13.95 -4.94
N GLY A 107 -5.61 -12.67 -5.02
CA GLY A 107 -7.00 -12.23 -4.74
C GLY A 107 -7.95 -12.16 -5.96
N SER A 108 -7.42 -12.03 -7.19
CA SER A 108 -8.21 -12.13 -8.42
C SER A 108 -7.89 -13.46 -9.07
N ALA A 109 -8.91 -14.28 -9.38
CA ALA A 109 -8.70 -15.50 -10.16
C ALA A 109 -7.78 -15.16 -11.36
N PRO A 110 -6.63 -15.85 -11.53
CA PRO A 110 -5.64 -15.47 -12.53
C PRO A 110 -6.30 -15.33 -13.90
N GLY A 111 -6.19 -14.15 -14.52
CA GLY A 111 -6.85 -13.80 -15.78
C GLY A 111 -8.19 -13.05 -15.67
N ARG A 112 -8.83 -12.95 -14.49
CA ARG A 112 -10.12 -12.24 -14.32
C ARG A 112 -9.94 -10.72 -14.44
N ALA A 113 -8.93 -10.17 -13.78
CA ALA A 113 -8.65 -8.74 -13.78
C ALA A 113 -8.23 -8.26 -15.18
N GLU A 114 -7.38 -9.04 -15.85
CA GLU A 114 -6.91 -8.79 -17.21
C GLU A 114 -8.04 -8.88 -18.23
N ARG A 115 -8.94 -9.85 -18.06
CA ARG A 115 -10.16 -9.92 -18.86
C ARG A 115 -11.05 -8.69 -18.66
N GLN A 116 -11.29 -8.28 -17.41
CA GLN A 116 -12.11 -7.10 -17.14
C GLN A 116 -11.46 -5.83 -17.70
N LEU A 117 -10.13 -5.69 -17.61
CA LEU A 117 -9.39 -4.59 -18.21
C LEU A 117 -9.52 -4.60 -19.74
N LEU A 118 -9.24 -5.73 -20.40
CA LEU A 118 -9.37 -5.87 -21.85
C LEU A 118 -10.81 -5.60 -22.31
N ALA A 119 -11.82 -6.07 -21.57
CA ALA A 119 -13.22 -5.84 -21.87
C ALA A 119 -13.58 -4.34 -21.79
N ARG A 120 -13.06 -3.62 -20.79
CA ARG A 120 -13.22 -2.16 -20.65
C ARG A 120 -12.58 -1.42 -21.83
N VAL A 121 -11.39 -1.81 -22.27
CA VAL A 121 -10.74 -1.21 -23.45
C VAL A 121 -11.50 -1.54 -24.74
N ALA A 122 -12.02 -2.77 -24.87
CA ALA A 122 -12.81 -3.18 -26.04
C ALA A 122 -14.15 -2.46 -26.17
N ALA A 123 -14.78 -2.12 -25.05
CA ALA A 123 -16.05 -1.39 -25.00
C ALA A 123 -15.89 0.13 -25.24
N ALA A 124 -14.68 0.67 -25.15
CA ALA A 124 -14.41 2.07 -25.44
C ALA A 124 -14.57 2.37 -26.95
N PRO A 125 -14.88 3.62 -27.34
CA PRO A 125 -14.93 4.01 -28.74
C PRO A 125 -13.66 3.58 -29.49
N ASP A 126 -13.82 2.98 -30.68
CA ASP A 126 -12.74 2.42 -31.50
C ASP A 126 -11.89 1.32 -30.82
N GLY A 127 -12.31 0.80 -29.67
CA GLY A 127 -11.53 -0.14 -28.86
C GLY A 127 -10.23 0.46 -28.33
N ARG A 128 -10.24 1.76 -28.03
CA ARG A 128 -9.07 2.51 -27.58
C ARG A 128 -9.40 3.39 -26.38
N LEU A 129 -8.44 3.46 -25.47
CA LEU A 129 -8.59 4.15 -24.20
C LEU A 129 -7.30 4.93 -23.90
N HIS A 130 -7.42 6.10 -23.28
CA HIS A 130 -6.25 6.90 -22.94
C HIS A 130 -5.38 6.17 -21.90
N LYS A 131 -4.05 6.35 -21.94
CA LYS A 131 -3.10 5.63 -21.09
C LYS A 131 -3.40 5.78 -19.59
N LEU A 132 -3.83 6.98 -19.17
CA LEU A 132 -4.17 7.25 -17.77
C LEU A 132 -5.44 6.52 -17.35
N GLU A 133 -6.42 6.45 -18.23
CA GLU A 133 -7.66 5.72 -17.97
C GLU A 133 -7.39 4.21 -17.90
N VAL A 134 -6.46 3.67 -18.69
CA VAL A 134 -6.07 2.25 -18.59
C VAL A 134 -5.46 1.97 -17.23
N HIS A 135 -4.60 2.86 -16.72
CA HIS A 135 -4.04 2.74 -15.38
C HIS A 135 -5.10 2.88 -14.28
N GLN A 136 -6.12 3.70 -14.48
CA GLN A 136 -7.25 3.80 -13.55
C GLN A 136 -8.07 2.51 -13.55
N VAL A 137 -8.49 2.03 -14.72
CA VAL A 137 -9.25 0.78 -14.86
C VAL A 137 -8.45 -0.40 -14.29
N ALA A 138 -7.14 -0.47 -14.54
CA ALA A 138 -6.29 -1.51 -13.98
C ALA A 138 -6.35 -1.53 -12.44
N ARG A 139 -6.37 -0.36 -11.78
CA ARG A 139 -6.56 -0.29 -10.32
C ARG A 139 -7.95 -0.72 -9.89
N GLU A 140 -9.00 -0.29 -10.61
CA GLU A 140 -10.39 -0.65 -10.30
C GLU A 140 -10.65 -2.16 -10.35
N VAL A 141 -10.04 -2.86 -11.30
CA VAL A 141 -10.22 -4.31 -11.49
C VAL A 141 -9.20 -5.15 -10.72
N GLY A 142 -8.33 -4.52 -9.91
CA GLY A 142 -7.29 -5.21 -9.15
C GLY A 142 -6.21 -5.85 -10.03
N SER A 143 -5.90 -5.26 -11.19
CA SER A 143 -4.81 -5.72 -12.06
C SER A 143 -3.48 -5.11 -11.62
N THR A 144 -2.44 -5.94 -11.54
CA THR A 144 -1.09 -5.49 -11.16
C THR A 144 -0.33 -4.93 -12.37
N PRO A 145 0.67 -4.04 -12.17
CA PRO A 145 1.50 -3.54 -13.27
C PRO A 145 2.18 -4.64 -14.09
N ARG A 146 2.52 -5.77 -13.46
CA ARG A 146 3.09 -6.95 -14.10
C ARG A 146 2.11 -7.59 -15.07
N LEU A 147 0.86 -7.80 -14.64
CA LEU A 147 -0.18 -8.40 -15.47
C LEU A 147 -0.58 -7.48 -16.63
N VAL A 148 -0.65 -6.16 -16.39
CA VAL A 148 -0.84 -5.16 -17.45
C VAL A 148 0.32 -5.21 -18.46
N ALA A 149 1.57 -5.33 -18.00
CA ALA A 149 2.73 -5.46 -18.88
C ALA A 149 2.68 -6.76 -19.72
N ALA A 150 2.13 -7.85 -19.19
CA ALA A 150 1.96 -9.10 -19.91
C ALA A 150 1.01 -8.95 -21.12
N LEU A 151 0.01 -8.07 -21.05
CA LEU A 151 -0.90 -7.79 -22.18
C LEU A 151 -0.19 -7.19 -23.40
N TYR A 152 0.87 -6.42 -23.19
CA TYR A 152 1.69 -5.86 -24.28
C TYR A 152 2.76 -6.82 -24.78
N LYS A 153 3.24 -7.72 -23.91
CA LYS A 153 4.34 -8.66 -24.20
C LYS A 153 3.88 -10.02 -24.71
N ALA A 154 2.58 -10.31 -24.67
CA ALA A 154 2.01 -11.51 -25.25
C ALA A 154 2.34 -11.62 -26.75
N ASP A 155 2.35 -12.84 -27.27
CA ASP A 155 2.56 -13.11 -28.69
C ASP A 155 1.38 -13.93 -29.25
N PRO A 156 0.52 -13.36 -30.10
CA PRO A 156 0.46 -11.93 -30.49
C PRO A 156 -0.01 -11.01 -29.34
N PRO A 157 0.39 -9.72 -29.33
CA PRO A 157 0.10 -8.80 -28.22
C PRO A 157 -1.39 -8.54 -28.12
N LEU A 158 -1.95 -8.47 -26.90
CA LEU A 158 -3.38 -8.24 -26.65
C LEU A 158 -3.73 -6.74 -26.58
N LEU A 159 -2.78 -5.92 -26.14
CA LEU A 159 -2.85 -4.46 -26.20
C LEU A 159 -1.66 -3.89 -26.97
N ARG A 160 -1.89 -2.78 -27.68
CA ARG A 160 -0.84 -1.98 -28.32
C ARG A 160 -0.82 -0.56 -27.77
N ALA A 161 0.37 0.00 -27.63
CA ALA A 161 0.54 1.42 -27.35
C ALA A 161 0.57 2.22 -28.66
N GLU A 162 -0.35 3.17 -28.81
CA GLU A 162 -0.41 4.13 -29.92
C GLU A 162 -0.36 5.54 -29.32
N ALA A 163 0.85 6.08 -29.16
CA ALA A 163 1.11 7.32 -28.42
C ALA A 163 0.44 7.30 -27.03
N ASP A 164 -0.51 8.20 -26.80
CA ASP A 164 -1.26 8.32 -25.54
C ASP A 164 -2.43 7.35 -25.42
N HIS A 165 -2.70 6.53 -26.43
CA HIS A 165 -3.79 5.57 -26.45
C HIS A 165 -3.29 4.14 -26.28
N ARG A 166 -4.15 3.31 -25.72
CA ARG A 166 -4.01 1.86 -25.63
C ARG A 166 -5.15 1.25 -26.42
N VAL A 167 -4.78 0.48 -27.43
CA VAL A 167 -5.72 -0.07 -28.40
C VAL A 167 -5.74 -1.57 -28.26
N ILE A 168 -6.94 -2.13 -28.15
CA ILE A 168 -7.09 -3.58 -28.16
C ILE A 168 -6.80 -4.13 -29.56
N THR A 169 -5.97 -5.17 -29.62
CA THR A 169 -5.63 -5.83 -30.88
C THR A 169 -6.69 -6.87 -31.24
N GLU A 170 -6.63 -7.39 -32.47
CA GLU A 170 -7.48 -8.51 -32.87
C GLU A 170 -7.23 -9.76 -32.02
N ALA A 171 -5.97 -9.99 -31.64
CA ALA A 171 -5.61 -11.05 -30.70
C ALA A 171 -6.24 -10.84 -29.32
N GLY A 172 -6.27 -9.60 -28.82
CA GLY A 172 -6.97 -9.22 -27.58
C GLY A 172 -8.47 -9.50 -27.64
N ARG A 173 -9.13 -9.13 -28.75
CA ARG A 173 -10.57 -9.39 -28.96
C ARG A 173 -10.86 -10.90 -29.04
N SER A 174 -10.03 -11.64 -29.76
CA SER A 174 -10.13 -13.08 -29.88
C SER A 174 -9.88 -13.80 -28.55
N TRP A 175 -8.95 -13.31 -27.73
CA TRP A 175 -8.68 -13.82 -26.40
C TRP A 175 -9.88 -13.61 -25.45
N LEU A 176 -10.50 -12.42 -25.49
CA LEU A 176 -11.72 -12.13 -24.73
C LEU A 176 -12.88 -13.06 -25.10
N ALA A 177 -13.06 -13.33 -26.39
CA ALA A 177 -14.13 -14.21 -26.88
C ALA A 177 -13.99 -15.66 -26.38
N ARG A 178 -12.76 -16.13 -26.13
CA ARG A 178 -12.48 -17.49 -25.61
C ARG A 178 -12.63 -17.62 -24.10
N GLN A 179 -12.71 -16.51 -23.36
CA GLN A 179 -12.84 -16.51 -21.91
C GLN A 179 -14.21 -15.93 -21.50
N PRO A 180 -15.28 -16.73 -21.47
CA PRO A 180 -16.58 -16.27 -20.99
C PRO A 180 -16.48 -15.81 -19.53
N GLU A 181 -17.31 -14.82 -19.16
CA GLU A 181 -17.39 -14.36 -17.78
C GLU A 181 -17.79 -15.52 -16.88
N SER A 182 -17.06 -15.76 -15.79
CA SER A 182 -17.47 -16.77 -14.80
C SER A 182 -18.83 -16.37 -14.25
N PRO A 183 -19.83 -17.26 -14.23
CA PRO A 183 -21.16 -16.91 -13.72
C PRO A 183 -21.05 -16.40 -12.29
N ALA A 184 -21.84 -15.38 -11.97
CA ALA A 184 -21.96 -14.86 -10.61
C ALA A 184 -22.20 -16.03 -9.63
N PRO A 185 -21.59 -16.01 -8.42
CA PRO A 185 -21.84 -17.05 -7.44
C PRO A 185 -23.35 -17.16 -7.19
N PRO A 186 -23.91 -18.38 -7.04
CA PRO A 186 -25.33 -18.55 -6.78
C PRO A 186 -25.69 -17.73 -5.54
N THR A 187 -26.66 -16.83 -5.69
CA THR A 187 -27.18 -16.05 -4.58
C THR A 187 -27.79 -17.05 -3.60
N VAL A 188 -27.13 -17.28 -2.46
CA VAL A 188 -27.68 -18.13 -1.40
C VAL A 188 -28.95 -17.42 -0.89
N PRO A 189 -30.16 -17.98 -1.08
CA PRO A 189 -31.35 -17.35 -0.53
C PRO A 189 -31.24 -17.32 0.99
N GLY A 190 -31.51 -16.16 1.57
CA GLY A 190 -31.26 -15.83 2.97
C GLY A 190 -31.77 -16.89 3.94
N THR A 191 -30.94 -17.16 4.94
CA THR A 191 -31.31 -17.95 6.12
C THR A 191 -32.63 -17.40 6.70
N PRO A 192 -33.69 -18.21 6.85
CA PRO A 192 -34.92 -17.74 7.47
C PRO A 192 -34.63 -17.33 8.92
N THR A 193 -34.85 -16.05 9.22
CA THR A 193 -34.86 -15.51 10.57
C THR A 193 -35.97 -16.21 11.36
N VAL A 194 -35.59 -16.97 12.39
CA VAL A 194 -36.54 -17.55 13.34
C VAL A 194 -37.13 -16.40 14.17
N PRO A 195 -38.45 -16.15 14.14
CA PRO A 195 -39.05 -15.15 15.02
C PRO A 195 -39.04 -15.66 16.46
N GLY A 196 -38.55 -14.82 17.37
CA GLY A 196 -38.50 -15.10 18.80
C GLY A 196 -39.89 -15.35 19.39
N THR A 197 -39.95 -16.35 20.26
CA THR A 197 -41.11 -16.67 21.10
C THR A 197 -41.35 -15.53 22.09
N PRO A 198 -42.54 -14.91 22.13
CA PRO A 198 -42.90 -14.04 23.24
C PRO A 198 -43.29 -14.87 24.47
N THR A 199 -43.07 -14.24 25.62
CA THR A 199 -43.13 -14.70 27.01
C THR A 199 -44.33 -15.56 27.40
#